data_AF-A0A4Q5UVG7-F1
#
_entry.id   AF-A0A4Q5UVG7-F1
#
_cell.length_a   1.000
_cell.length_b   1.000
_cell.length_c   1.000
_cell.angle_alpha   90.00
_cell.angle_beta   90.00
_cell.angle_gamma   90.00
#
_symmetry.space_group_name_H-M   'P 1'
#
loop_
_entity.id
_entity.type
_entity.pdbx_description
1 polymer ?
#
loop_
_entity_poly.entity_id
_entity_poly.type
_entity_poly.pdbx_seq_one_letter_code
_entity_poly.pdbx_strand_id
1 'polypeptide(L)'
;AAWHLMALIGVSRTIEFAKQCGIKANMPPYPSIALGSADIPLMQMLQAYTMFPNKGYNTEPVYVTRIEDKNGNLLHEFPVAQSKQVIGEADAYTMVKIMQGVIQIGTGRRINSYKIPVQKAGKTGTTNGNTDGWFIGYTPDLLAGTWVGCGDPFIPVYSSSAGGSEMGGPKWGLFMSKVYADNKIAFNRQKEFDAPAELKNDPIYADANMNQWLNEGDSLNTDSGNGDGSEYGNEEPEDNFTPVVVDTPKNKKPEDKPVPKAQMKAVDDKKNQPKPKTKSDNDY
;
A
#
# COMPACT_ATOMS: atom_id res chain seq x y z
N ALA A 1 1.38 -13.84 -3.08
CA ALA A 1 2.65 -13.61 -2.35
C ALA A 1 2.52 -12.63 -1.17
N ALA A 2 2.05 -11.38 -1.38
CA ALA A 2 1.98 -10.36 -0.32
C ALA A 2 1.15 -10.78 0.91
N TRP A 3 -0.04 -11.34 0.68
CA TRP A 3 -0.87 -11.90 1.76
C TRP A 3 -0.15 -12.99 2.56
N HIS A 4 0.54 -13.91 1.86
CA HIS A 4 1.25 -15.01 2.51
C HIS A 4 2.38 -14.50 3.41
N LEU A 5 3.18 -13.53 2.94
CA LEU A 5 4.22 -12.91 3.75
C LEU A 5 3.64 -12.22 4.99
N MET A 6 2.50 -11.54 4.84
CA MET A 6 1.80 -10.93 5.97
C MET A 6 1.25 -11.98 6.95
N ALA A 7 0.77 -13.12 6.45
CA ALA A 7 0.32 -14.22 7.30
C ALA A 7 1.46 -14.78 8.14
N LEU A 8 2.68 -14.83 7.59
CA LEU A 8 3.89 -15.25 8.33
C LEU A 8 4.32 -14.23 9.39
N ILE A 9 4.25 -12.93 9.08
CA ILE A 9 4.67 -11.85 10.00
C ILE A 9 3.60 -11.53 11.07
N GLY A 10 2.32 -11.64 10.69
CA GLY A 10 1.16 -11.29 11.49
C GLY A 10 0.60 -9.90 11.18
N VAL A 11 -0.73 -9.82 11.01
CA VAL A 11 -1.48 -8.58 10.70
C VAL A 11 -1.23 -7.48 11.73
N SER A 12 -1.28 -7.81 13.03
CA SER A 12 -1.05 -6.85 14.11
C SER A 12 0.34 -6.22 14.02
N ARG A 13 1.36 -7.02 13.68
CA ARG A 13 2.74 -6.55 13.55
C ARG A 13 2.91 -5.62 12.35
N THR A 14 2.24 -5.92 11.24
CA THR A 14 2.19 -5.03 10.07
C THR A 14 1.55 -3.68 10.43
N ILE A 15 0.44 -3.68 11.16
CA ILE A 15 -0.25 -2.46 11.60
C ILE A 15 0.63 -1.66 12.55
N GLU A 16 1.30 -2.30 13.51
CA GLU A 16 2.26 -1.63 14.40
C GLU A 16 3.39 -0.97 13.63
N PHE A 17 3.97 -1.67 12.66
CA PHE A 17 5.04 -1.14 11.82
C PHE A 17 4.57 0.05 10.98
N ALA A 18 3.39 -0.06 10.35
CA ALA A 18 2.80 1.05 9.60
C ALA A 18 2.57 2.30 10.48
N LYS A 19 2.14 2.12 11.74
CA LYS A 19 2.06 3.22 12.73
C LYS A 19 3.42 3.82 13.04
N GLN A 20 4.48 3.01 13.14
CA GLN A 20 5.85 3.50 13.33
C GLN A 20 6.35 4.32 12.14
N CYS A 21 5.87 4.04 10.93
CA CYS A 21 6.12 4.83 9.71
C CYS A 21 5.32 6.14 9.64
N GLY A 22 4.54 6.49 10.67
CA GLY A 22 3.77 7.73 10.72
C GLY A 22 2.35 7.63 10.14
N ILE A 23 1.87 6.42 9.80
CA ILE A 23 0.48 6.23 9.39
C ILE A 23 -0.43 6.33 10.62
N LYS A 24 -1.18 7.43 10.70
CA LYS A 24 -2.14 7.75 11.76
C LYS A 24 -3.56 7.29 11.39
N ALA A 25 -3.82 6.98 10.12
CA ALA A 25 -5.09 6.47 9.65
C ALA A 25 -5.48 5.14 10.32
N ASN A 26 -6.78 4.91 10.47
CA ASN A 26 -7.28 3.66 11.04
C ASN A 26 -7.06 2.52 10.04
N MET A 27 -6.30 1.50 10.43
CA MET A 27 -6.07 0.31 9.62
C MET A 27 -6.91 -0.85 10.13
N PRO A 28 -7.76 -1.46 9.29
CA PRO A 28 -8.57 -2.59 9.71
C PRO A 28 -7.69 -3.81 10.03
N PRO A 29 -7.94 -4.54 11.12
CA PRO A 29 -7.11 -5.67 11.56
C PRO A 29 -7.42 -6.95 10.77
N TYR A 30 -7.45 -6.85 9.44
CA TYR A 30 -7.75 -7.98 8.54
C TYR A 30 -6.61 -8.20 7.54
N PRO A 31 -6.41 -9.45 7.07
CA PRO A 31 -5.38 -9.74 6.07
C PRO A 31 -5.52 -8.98 4.75
N SER A 32 -6.69 -8.41 4.45
CA SER A 32 -6.92 -7.60 3.24
C SER A 32 -6.02 -6.36 3.18
N ILE A 33 -5.45 -5.91 4.31
CA ILE A 33 -4.49 -4.79 4.29
C ILE A 33 -3.23 -5.13 3.46
N ALA A 34 -2.94 -6.41 3.22
CA ALA A 34 -1.88 -6.86 2.31
C ALA A 34 -2.08 -6.37 0.86
N LEU A 35 -3.33 -6.13 0.48
CA LEU A 35 -3.74 -5.68 -0.84
C LEU A 35 -4.09 -4.19 -0.87
N GLY A 36 -3.91 -3.48 0.25
CA GLY A 36 -4.17 -2.04 0.32
C GLY A 36 -5.63 -1.66 0.62
N SER A 37 -6.36 -2.46 1.39
CA SER A 37 -7.75 -2.18 1.79
C SER A 37 -7.92 -1.03 2.81
N ALA A 38 -6.84 -0.40 3.24
CA ALA A 38 -6.86 0.68 4.22
C ALA A 38 -6.88 2.06 3.56
N ASP A 39 -7.81 2.91 3.98
CA ASP A 39 -7.90 4.29 3.51
C ASP A 39 -6.84 5.16 4.20
N ILE A 40 -5.78 5.50 3.46
CA ILE A 40 -4.66 6.28 3.98
C ILE A 40 -4.51 7.58 3.20
N PRO A 41 -4.45 8.75 3.87
CA PRO A 41 -4.17 10.02 3.20
C PRO A 41 -2.84 9.99 2.45
N LEU A 42 -2.80 10.56 1.24
CA LEU A 42 -1.60 10.61 0.39
C LEU A 42 -0.38 11.15 1.14
N MET A 43 -0.54 12.19 1.96
CA MET A 43 0.57 12.77 2.72
C MET A 43 1.16 11.81 3.76
N GLN A 44 0.36 10.94 4.38
CA GLN A 44 0.87 9.91 5.30
C GLN A 44 1.60 8.80 4.54
N MET A 45 1.12 8.44 3.35
CA MET A 45 1.84 7.52 2.47
C MET A 45 3.19 8.11 2.03
N LEU A 46 3.22 9.39 1.67
CA LEU A 46 4.47 10.06 1.32
C LEU A 46 5.44 10.11 2.49
N GLN A 47 4.97 10.44 3.70
CA GLN A 47 5.79 10.36 4.91
C GLN A 47 6.39 8.96 5.08
N ALA A 48 5.57 7.90 4.98
CA ALA A 48 6.06 6.53 5.10
C ALA A 48 7.16 6.20 4.07
N TYR A 49 7.03 6.71 2.84
CA TYR A 49 8.01 6.48 1.77
C TYR A 49 9.31 7.25 1.92
N THR A 50 9.39 8.31 2.75
CA THR A 50 10.64 9.09 2.88
C THR A 50 11.81 8.24 3.35
N MET A 51 11.54 7.20 4.14
CA MET A 51 12.59 6.35 4.72
C MET A 51 13.42 5.61 3.67
N PHE A 52 12.89 5.34 2.48
CA PHE A 52 13.61 4.58 1.46
C PHE A 52 14.76 5.37 0.82
N PRO A 53 14.53 6.55 0.21
CA PRO A 53 15.63 7.39 -0.28
C PRO A 53 16.46 7.98 0.86
N ASN A 54 15.88 8.14 2.06
CA ASN A 54 16.55 8.76 3.22
C ASN A 54 17.18 7.73 4.18
N LYS A 55 17.77 6.65 3.66
CA LYS A 55 18.64 5.74 4.44
C LYS A 55 18.00 5.16 5.72
N GLY A 56 16.69 4.92 5.67
CA GLY A 56 15.89 4.37 6.77
C GLY A 56 15.24 5.40 7.71
N TYR A 57 15.43 6.70 7.45
CA TYR A 57 14.85 7.78 8.24
C TYR A 57 13.49 8.25 7.71
N ASN A 58 12.45 8.00 8.49
CA ASN A 58 11.11 8.54 8.28
C ASN A 58 11.06 10.00 8.75
N THR A 59 10.61 10.91 7.89
CA THR A 59 10.63 12.35 8.16
C THR A 59 9.22 12.92 8.01
N GLU A 60 8.72 13.57 9.06
CA GLU A 60 7.39 14.18 9.04
C GLU A 60 7.37 15.41 8.11
N PRO A 61 6.38 15.54 7.21
CA PRO A 61 6.26 16.71 6.34
C PRO A 61 6.04 18.00 7.13
N VAL A 62 6.81 19.05 6.81
CA VAL A 62 6.66 20.41 7.37
C VAL A 62 6.23 21.37 6.28
N TYR A 63 5.18 22.16 6.54
CA TYR A 63 4.62 23.11 5.57
C TYR A 63 5.10 24.55 5.77
N VAL A 64 5.35 24.94 7.02
CA VAL A 64 5.76 26.30 7.39
C VAL A 64 7.02 26.19 8.23
N THR A 65 8.09 26.87 7.81
CA THR A 65 9.38 26.88 8.51
C THR A 65 9.57 28.16 9.31
N ARG A 66 9.08 29.29 8.81
CA ARG A 66 9.16 30.59 9.50
C ARG A 66 8.02 31.52 9.09
N ILE A 67 7.67 32.45 9.98
CA ILE A 67 6.73 33.55 9.74
C ILE A 67 7.47 34.85 10.02
N GLU A 68 7.45 35.77 9.06
CA GLU A 68 8.10 37.07 9.12
C GLU A 68 7.09 38.20 8.92
N ASP A 69 7.36 39.37 9.50
CA ASP A 69 6.57 40.58 9.22
C ASP A 69 6.97 41.23 7.88
N LYS A 70 6.25 42.30 7.48
CA LYS A 70 6.52 43.04 6.23
C LYS A 70 7.91 43.69 6.16
N ASN A 71 8.57 43.85 7.30
CA ASN A 71 9.91 44.44 7.40
C ASN A 71 11.00 43.36 7.45
N GLY A 72 10.64 42.08 7.41
CA GLY A 72 11.55 40.94 7.50
C GLY A 72 11.91 40.52 8.93
N ASN A 73 11.20 41.02 9.95
CA ASN A 73 11.42 40.57 11.33
C ASN A 73 10.79 39.20 11.55
N LEU A 74 11.57 38.26 12.08
CA LEU A 74 11.11 36.91 12.41
C LEU A 74 10.11 36.96 13.58
N LEU A 75 8.87 36.55 13.31
CA LEU A 75 7.80 36.45 14.31
C LEU A 75 7.74 35.06 14.93
N HIS A 76 7.99 34.04 14.12
CA HIS A 76 7.97 32.65 14.57
C HIS A 76 8.86 31.78 13.70
N GLU A 77 9.56 30.83 14.32
CA GLU A 77 10.33 29.79 13.65
C GLU A 77 9.81 28.43 14.12
N PHE A 78 9.47 27.57 13.17
CA PHE A 78 8.97 26.24 13.46
C PHE A 78 10.14 25.26 13.55
N PRO A 79 10.06 24.25 14.43
CA PRO A 79 11.10 23.24 14.54
C PRO A 79 11.30 22.49 13.22
N VAL A 80 12.54 22.13 12.94
CA VAL A 80 12.92 21.30 11.79
C VAL A 80 12.14 19.98 11.82
N ALA A 81 11.81 19.44 10.64
CA ALA A 81 11.08 18.20 10.47
C ALA A 81 11.61 17.09 11.40
N GLN A 82 10.71 16.50 12.18
CA GLN A 82 11.07 15.37 13.04
C GLN A 82 11.45 14.18 12.16
N SER A 83 12.64 13.64 12.39
CA SER A 83 13.16 12.51 11.65
C SER A 83 13.47 11.37 12.61
N LYS A 84 12.97 10.18 12.31
CA LYS A 84 13.16 8.97 13.11
C LYS A 84 13.64 7.83 12.22
N GLN A 85 14.68 7.13 12.65
CA GLN A 85 15.09 5.91 11.98
C GLN A 85 14.08 4.80 12.27
N VAL A 86 13.49 4.21 11.22
CA VAL A 86 12.49 3.14 11.30
C VAL A 86 13.05 1.80 10.83
N ILE A 87 13.96 1.83 9.85
CA ILE A 87 14.64 0.65 9.30
C ILE A 87 16.15 0.92 9.16
N GLY A 88 16.94 -0.15 8.99
CA GLY A 88 18.37 -0.04 8.72
C GLY A 88 18.68 0.56 7.35
N GLU A 89 19.87 1.13 7.18
CA GLU A 89 20.30 1.71 5.89
C GLU A 89 20.39 0.64 4.79
N ALA A 90 20.92 -0.55 5.12
CA ALA A 90 20.99 -1.69 4.20
C ALA A 90 19.59 -2.16 3.74
N ASP A 91 18.63 -2.23 4.66
CA ASP A 91 17.24 -2.59 4.35
C ASP A 91 16.58 -1.54 3.46
N ALA A 92 16.78 -0.26 3.76
CA ALA A 92 16.26 0.85 2.97
C ALA A 92 16.82 0.80 1.54
N TYR A 93 18.13 0.59 1.38
CA TYR A 93 18.76 0.48 0.07
C TYR A 93 18.28 -0.76 -0.71
N THR A 94 18.11 -1.90 -0.03
CA THR A 94 17.52 -3.10 -0.64
C THR A 94 16.09 -2.82 -1.14
N MET A 95 15.29 -2.11 -0.35
CA MET A 95 13.94 -1.72 -0.77
C MET A 95 13.96 -0.74 -1.96
N VAL A 96 14.90 0.20 -2.00
CA VAL A 96 15.13 1.06 -3.16
C VAL A 96 15.40 0.22 -4.41
N LYS A 97 16.27 -0.79 -4.30
CA LYS A 97 16.58 -1.71 -5.41
C LYS A 97 15.38 -2.49 -5.90
N ILE A 98 14.57 -3.03 -4.99
CA ILE A 98 13.31 -3.70 -5.33
C ILE A 98 12.37 -2.74 -6.08
N MET A 99 12.22 -1.50 -5.61
CA MET A 99 11.40 -0.47 -6.26
C MET A 99 12.00 0.07 -7.57
N GLN A 100 13.32 0.00 -7.78
CA GLN A 100 13.92 0.23 -9.10
C GLN A 100 13.49 -0.85 -10.09
N GLY A 101 13.41 -2.12 -9.67
CA GLY A 101 12.92 -3.23 -10.47
C GLY A 101 11.50 -3.01 -11.00
N VAL A 102 10.59 -2.45 -10.17
CA VAL A 102 9.23 -2.10 -10.59
C VAL A 102 9.21 -1.13 -11.77
N ILE A 103 10.14 -0.17 -11.80
CA ILE A 103 10.27 0.78 -12.92
C ILE A 103 11.06 0.17 -14.08
N GLN A 104 12.04 -0.71 -13.85
CA GLN A 104 12.86 -1.25 -14.94
C GLN A 104 12.12 -2.30 -15.76
N ILE A 105 11.49 -3.26 -15.08
CA ILE A 105 10.86 -4.43 -15.71
C ILE A 105 9.39 -4.63 -15.30
N GLY A 106 8.95 -4.04 -14.18
CA GLY A 106 7.61 -4.25 -13.64
C GLY A 106 6.54 -3.28 -14.13
N THR A 107 5.49 -3.13 -13.32
CA THR A 107 4.29 -2.33 -13.62
C THR A 107 4.57 -0.83 -13.85
N GLY A 108 5.69 -0.32 -13.33
CA GLY A 108 6.13 1.07 -13.48
C GLY A 108 6.93 1.34 -14.75
N ARG A 109 7.10 0.37 -15.66
CA ARG A 109 8.00 0.47 -16.82
C ARG A 109 7.76 1.68 -17.72
N ARG A 110 6.51 2.13 -17.81
CA ARG A 110 6.12 3.34 -18.56
C ARG A 110 6.89 4.58 -18.11
N ILE A 111 7.31 4.65 -16.85
CA ILE A 111 8.05 5.79 -16.30
C ILE A 111 9.40 6.01 -17.02
N ASN A 112 9.98 4.98 -17.65
CA ASN A 112 11.21 5.13 -18.44
C ASN A 112 11.04 5.95 -19.73
N SER A 113 9.80 6.19 -20.19
CA SER A 113 9.56 7.06 -21.35
C SER A 113 9.73 8.56 -21.04
N TYR A 114 9.79 8.93 -19.75
CA TYR A 114 9.96 10.32 -19.32
C TYR A 114 11.43 10.68 -19.18
N LYS A 115 11.76 11.93 -19.55
CA LYS A 115 13.13 12.47 -19.44
C LYS A 115 13.43 12.82 -17.99
N ILE A 116 13.99 11.87 -17.25
CA ILE A 116 14.40 12.02 -15.85
C ILE A 116 15.86 11.51 -15.76
N PRO A 117 16.87 12.39 -15.70
CA PRO A 117 18.28 12.06 -15.88
C PRO A 117 18.97 11.53 -14.61
N VAL A 118 18.19 10.93 -13.71
CA VAL A 118 18.65 10.37 -12.43
C VAL A 118 18.01 9.01 -12.19
N GLN A 119 18.57 8.24 -11.27
CA GLN A 119 17.94 7.02 -10.79
C GLN A 119 16.57 7.31 -10.19
N LYS A 120 15.64 6.37 -10.40
CA LYS A 120 14.25 6.50 -10.00
C LYS A 120 13.73 5.15 -9.53
N ALA A 121 12.91 5.18 -8.49
CA ALA A 121 12.28 4.03 -7.87
C ALA A 121 10.83 4.38 -7.54
N GLY A 122 9.93 3.40 -7.52
CA GLY A 122 8.54 3.67 -7.17
C GLY A 122 7.64 2.46 -7.30
N LYS A 123 6.36 2.67 -7.01
CA LYS A 123 5.33 1.63 -7.04
C LYS A 123 4.01 2.17 -7.59
N THR A 124 3.38 1.35 -8.43
CA THR A 124 1.99 1.54 -8.87
C THR A 124 1.01 1.04 -7.81
N GLY A 125 -0.12 1.71 -7.65
CA GLY A 125 -1.28 1.22 -6.91
C GLY A 125 -2.54 1.36 -7.76
N THR A 126 -3.41 0.35 -7.71
CA THR A 126 -4.70 0.34 -8.42
C THR A 126 -5.72 -0.28 -7.47
N THR A 127 -6.87 0.35 -7.28
CA THR A 127 -7.98 -0.26 -6.53
C THR A 127 -8.90 -1.04 -7.46
N ASN A 128 -9.70 -1.93 -6.88
CA ASN A 128 -10.66 -2.74 -7.63
C ASN A 128 -11.63 -1.85 -8.41
N GLY A 129 -11.96 -2.27 -9.64
CA GLY A 129 -12.84 -1.47 -10.51
C GLY A 129 -12.21 -0.18 -11.05
N ASN A 130 -10.89 0.02 -10.88
CA ASN A 130 -10.13 1.16 -11.40
C ASN A 130 -10.70 2.52 -10.92
N THR A 131 -11.16 2.55 -9.67
CA THR A 131 -11.70 3.74 -9.02
C THR A 131 -10.60 4.69 -8.57
N ASP A 132 -9.44 4.13 -8.19
CA ASP A 132 -8.26 4.86 -7.77
C ASP A 132 -7.00 4.35 -8.46
N GLY A 133 -6.24 5.30 -9.00
CA GLY A 133 -4.94 5.08 -9.59
C GLY A 133 -3.87 5.86 -8.84
N TRP A 134 -2.94 5.14 -8.24
CA TRP A 134 -1.83 5.69 -7.47
C TRP A 134 -0.50 5.46 -8.17
N PHE A 135 0.38 6.43 -8.04
CA PHE A 135 1.80 6.22 -8.25
C PHE A 135 2.60 7.01 -7.23
N ILE A 136 3.40 6.31 -6.43
CA ILE A 136 4.35 6.91 -5.49
C ILE A 136 5.74 6.53 -5.95
N GLY A 137 6.59 7.53 -6.17
CA GLY A 137 7.95 7.31 -6.64
C GLY A 137 8.88 8.43 -6.22
N TYR A 138 10.16 8.12 -6.24
CA TYR A 138 11.19 9.03 -5.79
C TYR A 138 12.48 8.87 -6.61
N THR A 139 13.24 9.94 -6.60
CA THR A 139 14.65 10.02 -6.95
C THR A 139 15.47 10.17 -5.66
N PRO A 140 16.81 10.22 -5.71
CA PRO A 140 17.61 10.46 -4.50
C PRO A 140 17.23 11.75 -3.76
N ASP A 141 16.90 12.81 -4.50
CA ASP A 141 16.65 14.14 -3.94
C ASP A 141 15.16 14.49 -3.76
N LEU A 142 14.24 13.76 -4.40
CA LEU A 142 12.83 14.16 -4.43
C LEU A 142 11.86 12.97 -4.43
N LEU A 143 10.92 13.01 -3.49
CA LEU A 143 9.78 12.11 -3.42
C LEU A 143 8.52 12.82 -3.93
N ALA A 144 7.71 12.12 -4.73
CA ALA A 144 6.40 12.61 -5.13
C ALA A 144 5.39 11.46 -5.22
N GLY A 145 4.12 11.79 -5.00
CA GLY A 145 3.02 10.86 -5.12
C GLY A 145 1.87 11.50 -5.87
N THR A 146 1.15 10.67 -6.61
CA THR A 146 0.02 11.06 -7.42
C THR A 146 -1.11 10.10 -7.17
N TRP A 147 -2.31 10.66 -7.04
CA TRP A 147 -3.56 9.95 -6.99
C TRP A 147 -4.49 10.54 -8.04
N VAL A 148 -5.24 9.65 -8.68
CA VAL A 148 -6.33 9.99 -9.59
C VAL A 148 -7.50 9.11 -9.21
N GLY A 149 -8.64 9.73 -8.93
CA GLY A 149 -9.88 9.06 -8.59
C GLY A 149 -11.04 10.04 -8.60
N CYS A 150 -12.23 9.53 -8.34
CA CYS A 150 -13.44 10.31 -8.17
C CYS A 150 -13.71 10.58 -6.69
N GLY A 151 -14.45 11.66 -6.37
CA GLY A 151 -14.87 11.92 -4.99
C GLY A 151 -15.86 10.88 -4.46
N ASP A 152 -16.58 10.22 -5.35
CA ASP A 152 -17.35 9.01 -5.06
C ASP A 152 -16.49 7.79 -5.44
N PRO A 153 -16.11 6.93 -4.47
CA PRO A 153 -15.22 5.80 -4.69
C PRO A 153 -15.88 4.66 -5.49
N PHE A 154 -17.19 4.71 -5.75
CA PHE A 154 -17.88 3.71 -6.57
C PHE A 154 -17.89 4.05 -8.07
N ILE A 155 -17.37 5.23 -8.45
CA ILE A 155 -17.29 5.65 -9.85
C ILE A 155 -15.94 5.21 -10.43
N PRO A 156 -15.92 4.27 -11.39
CA PRO A 156 -14.70 3.91 -12.10
C PRO A 156 -14.18 5.10 -12.91
N VAL A 157 -12.87 5.35 -12.89
CA VAL A 157 -12.26 6.36 -13.75
C VAL A 157 -12.17 5.86 -15.20
N TYR A 158 -12.01 4.55 -15.37
CA TYR A 158 -11.95 3.88 -16.67
C TYR A 158 -12.85 2.65 -16.70
N SER A 159 -13.48 2.39 -17.85
CA SER A 159 -14.31 1.20 -18.08
C SER A 159 -13.51 -0.04 -18.47
N SER A 160 -12.22 0.10 -18.78
CA SER A 160 -11.30 -0.96 -19.19
C SER A 160 -10.18 -1.13 -18.16
N SER A 161 -9.29 -2.11 -18.36
CA SER A 161 -8.07 -2.31 -17.58
C SER A 161 -7.14 -1.09 -17.66
N ALA A 162 -7.25 -0.20 -16.67
CA ALA A 162 -6.37 0.94 -16.49
C ALA A 162 -6.12 1.11 -14.99
N GLY A 163 -4.87 1.29 -14.58
CA GLY A 163 -4.54 1.36 -13.16
C GLY A 163 -3.56 2.46 -12.83
N GLY A 164 -2.80 2.27 -11.75
CA GLY A 164 -1.81 3.25 -11.29
C GLY A 164 -0.78 3.67 -12.36
N SER A 165 -0.45 2.78 -13.31
CA SER A 165 0.52 3.08 -14.39
C SER A 165 -0.05 4.00 -15.47
N GLU A 166 -1.35 3.91 -15.75
CA GLU A 166 -2.06 4.72 -16.75
C GLU A 166 -2.64 6.00 -16.14
N MET A 167 -2.98 5.96 -14.85
CA MET A 167 -3.68 7.04 -14.15
C MET A 167 -2.72 7.96 -13.41
N GLY A 168 -2.02 7.45 -12.39
CA GLY A 168 -1.10 8.22 -11.56
C GLY A 168 0.27 8.44 -12.22
N GLY A 169 0.83 7.36 -12.78
CA GLY A 169 2.16 7.32 -13.37
C GLY A 169 2.46 8.47 -14.34
N PRO A 170 1.56 8.86 -15.27
CA PRO A 170 1.84 9.94 -16.19
C PRO A 170 1.96 11.30 -15.53
N LYS A 171 1.16 11.60 -14.51
CA LYS A 171 1.25 12.85 -13.76
C LYS A 171 2.60 12.94 -13.03
N TRP A 172 3.04 11.84 -12.43
CA TRP A 172 4.33 11.76 -11.76
C TRP A 172 5.48 11.95 -12.75
N GLY A 173 5.46 11.24 -13.88
CA GLY A 173 6.48 11.33 -14.92
C GLY A 173 6.62 12.73 -15.52
N LEU A 174 5.49 13.38 -15.84
CA LEU A 174 5.46 14.75 -16.35
C LEU A 174 5.96 15.76 -15.32
N PHE A 175 5.56 15.61 -14.05
CA PHE A 175 6.02 16.47 -12.96
C PHE A 175 7.54 16.36 -12.79
N MET A 176 8.07 15.15 -12.66
CA MET A 176 9.50 14.93 -12.51
C MET A 176 10.29 15.41 -13.73
N SER A 177 9.82 15.15 -14.96
CA SER A 177 10.49 15.68 -16.15
C SER A 177 10.57 17.21 -16.16
N LYS A 178 9.55 17.91 -15.68
CA LYS A 178 9.58 19.38 -15.56
C LYS A 178 10.56 19.83 -14.48
N VAL A 179 10.53 19.19 -13.31
CA VAL A 179 11.46 19.49 -12.21
C VAL A 179 12.91 19.34 -12.67
N TYR A 180 13.25 18.22 -13.31
CA TYR A 180 14.61 17.93 -13.75
C TYR A 180 15.04 18.68 -15.02
N ALA A 181 14.11 19.31 -15.73
CA ALA A 181 14.42 20.21 -16.83
C ALA A 181 14.72 21.65 -16.37
N ASP A 182 14.31 22.02 -15.14
CA ASP A 182 14.53 23.36 -14.61
C ASP A 182 15.86 23.46 -13.86
N ASN A 183 16.85 24.06 -14.51
CA ASN A 183 18.18 24.30 -13.94
C ASN A 183 18.20 25.24 -12.73
N LYS A 184 17.10 25.96 -12.45
CA LYS A 184 16.99 26.82 -11.26
C LYS A 184 16.70 26.02 -9.99
N ILE A 185 16.19 24.80 -10.13
CA ILE A 185 15.76 23.96 -9.02
C ILE A 185 16.83 22.88 -8.78
N ALA A 186 17.52 22.97 -7.65
CA ALA A 186 18.69 22.14 -7.34
C ALA A 186 18.32 20.74 -6.82
N PHE A 187 17.53 19.96 -7.57
CA PHE A 187 17.13 18.57 -7.25
C PHE A 187 17.93 17.50 -8.03
N ASN A 188 19.05 17.88 -8.63
CA ASN A 188 19.97 17.00 -9.36
C ASN A 188 21.34 16.88 -8.67
N ARG A 189 21.38 17.10 -7.35
CA ARG A 189 22.61 17.03 -6.55
C ARG A 189 23.11 15.59 -6.48
N GLN A 190 22.18 14.65 -6.38
CA GLN A 190 22.45 13.22 -6.38
C GLN A 190 21.76 12.55 -7.58
N LYS A 191 22.55 11.89 -8.41
CA LYS A 191 22.04 11.15 -9.57
C LYS A 191 21.72 9.70 -9.28
N GLU A 192 22.32 9.15 -8.23
CA GLU A 192 22.24 7.74 -7.86
C GLU A 192 21.92 7.61 -6.38
N PHE A 193 21.32 6.49 -5.99
CA PHE A 193 21.11 6.18 -4.58
C PHE A 193 22.43 5.69 -3.96
N ASP A 194 22.80 6.26 -2.83
CA ASP A 194 24.01 5.87 -2.09
C ASP A 194 23.91 4.44 -1.57
N ALA A 195 24.88 3.60 -1.91
CA ALA A 195 25.01 2.27 -1.31
C ALA A 195 25.66 2.36 0.08
N PRO A 196 25.08 1.78 1.14
CA PRO A 196 25.70 1.74 2.46
C PRO A 196 27.06 1.03 2.44
N ALA A 197 27.96 1.47 3.31
CA ALA A 197 29.29 0.89 3.43
C ALA A 197 29.25 -0.59 3.86
N GLU A 198 28.25 -0.97 4.66
CA GLU A 198 28.03 -2.31 5.19
C GLU A 198 27.76 -3.33 4.07
N LEU A 199 27.02 -2.95 3.02
CA LEU A 199 26.73 -3.84 1.87
C LEU A 199 27.97 -4.21 1.06
N LYS A 200 29.05 -3.40 1.12
CA LYS A 200 30.31 -3.74 0.46
C LYS A 200 31.04 -4.89 1.17
N ASN A 201 30.71 -5.15 2.43
CA ASN A 201 31.39 -6.12 3.28
C ASN A 201 30.56 -7.38 3.54
N ASP A 202 29.27 -7.37 3.17
CA ASP A 202 28.38 -8.52 3.38
C ASP A 202 28.40 -9.43 2.13
N PRO A 203 28.84 -10.70 2.26
CA PRO A 203 28.90 -11.64 1.15
C PRO A 203 27.53 -11.95 0.52
N ILE A 204 26.41 -11.69 1.21
CA ILE A 204 25.05 -11.81 0.64
C ILE A 204 24.82 -10.76 -0.45
N TYR A 205 25.48 -9.59 -0.36
CA TYR A 205 25.24 -8.44 -1.23
C TYR A 205 26.40 -8.14 -2.20
N ALA A 206 27.59 -8.70 -1.94
CA ALA A 206 28.72 -8.67 -2.87
C ALA A 206 28.44 -9.41 -4.19
N ASP A 207 27.45 -10.31 -4.18
CA ASP A 207 27.08 -11.17 -5.32
C ASP A 207 25.57 -11.13 -5.65
N ALA A 208 24.83 -10.14 -5.13
CA ALA A 208 23.40 -9.99 -5.39
C ALA A 208 23.17 -9.51 -6.83
N ASN A 209 23.20 -10.49 -7.73
CA ASN A 209 23.08 -10.42 -9.16
C ASN A 209 21.64 -10.01 -9.54
N MET A 210 21.23 -8.79 -9.19
CA MET A 210 19.95 -8.23 -9.65
C MET A 210 19.89 -8.22 -11.18
N ASN A 211 21.04 -8.06 -11.84
CA ASN A 211 21.19 -8.24 -13.28
C ASN A 211 20.82 -9.65 -13.76
N GLN A 212 21.00 -10.68 -12.93
CA GLN A 212 20.59 -12.05 -13.26
C GLN A 212 19.06 -12.20 -13.17
N TRP A 213 18.40 -11.68 -12.13
CA TRP A 213 16.93 -11.67 -12.03
C TRP A 213 16.23 -10.76 -13.06
N LEU A 214 16.91 -9.70 -13.52
CA LEU A 214 16.40 -8.84 -14.60
C LEU A 214 16.43 -9.55 -15.98
N ASN A 215 17.31 -10.53 -16.16
CA ASN A 215 17.48 -11.30 -17.41
C ASN A 215 16.78 -12.66 -17.37
N GLU A 216 16.69 -13.28 -16.19
CA GLU A 216 15.84 -14.43 -15.92
C GLU A 216 14.43 -13.89 -15.68
N GLY A 217 13.70 -13.62 -16.77
CA GLY A 217 12.32 -13.16 -16.71
C GLY A 217 11.51 -14.01 -15.71
N ASP A 218 10.70 -13.32 -14.90
CA ASP A 218 9.83 -13.95 -13.92
C ASP A 218 8.98 -15.04 -14.58
N SER A 219 8.79 -16.16 -13.90
CA SER A 219 8.03 -17.33 -14.36
C SER A 219 6.53 -17.05 -14.49
N LEU A 220 6.12 -15.79 -14.35
CA LEU A 220 4.76 -15.28 -14.34
C LEU A 220 4.61 -14.20 -15.42
N ASN A 221 4.75 -14.59 -16.69
CA ASN A 221 4.51 -13.71 -17.85
C ASN A 221 3.01 -13.37 -18.06
N THR A 222 2.16 -13.64 -17.08
CA THR A 222 0.80 -13.12 -16.98
C THR A 222 0.81 -12.02 -15.94
N ASP A 223 0.32 -10.85 -16.32
CA ASP A 223 -0.05 -9.75 -15.43
C ASP A 223 -0.47 -10.30 -14.07
N SER A 224 0.44 -10.21 -13.09
CA SER A 224 0.13 -10.56 -11.71
C SER A 224 -0.68 -9.40 -11.17
N GLY A 225 -1.95 -9.44 -11.57
CA GLY A 225 -2.98 -8.49 -11.23
C GLY A 225 -2.95 -8.20 -9.74
N ASN A 226 -3.30 -6.96 -9.41
CA ASN A 226 -3.68 -6.63 -8.05
C ASN A 226 -4.75 -7.61 -7.61
N GLY A 227 -4.38 -8.52 -6.69
CA GLY A 227 -5.21 -9.64 -6.30
C GLY A 227 -6.66 -9.22 -6.13
N ASP A 228 -7.51 -9.71 -7.02
CA ASP A 228 -8.95 -9.55 -6.90
C ASP A 228 -9.41 -10.48 -5.78
N GLY A 229 -10.43 -10.07 -5.01
CA GLY A 229 -11.02 -10.91 -3.97
C GLY A 229 -11.58 -12.22 -4.52
N SER A 230 -11.87 -12.29 -5.83
CA SER A 230 -12.28 -13.52 -6.51
C SER A 230 -11.16 -14.56 -6.67
N GLU A 231 -9.88 -14.19 -6.49
CA GLU A 231 -8.76 -15.15 -6.51
C GLU A 231 -8.62 -15.93 -5.19
N TYR A 232 -9.35 -15.53 -4.14
CA TYR A 232 -9.24 -16.09 -2.79
C TYR A 232 -10.48 -16.87 -2.32
N GLY A 233 -11.37 -17.26 -3.22
CA GLY A 233 -12.59 -17.95 -2.84
C GLY A 233 -13.09 -18.89 -3.93
N ASN A 234 -12.47 -20.07 -4.03
CA ASN A 234 -13.06 -21.29 -4.59
C ASN A 234 -12.16 -22.50 -4.25
N GLU A 235 -11.90 -22.73 -2.96
CA GLU A 235 -11.54 -24.06 -2.50
C GLU A 235 -12.67 -24.51 -1.57
N GLU A 236 -13.56 -25.34 -2.10
CA GLU A 236 -14.38 -26.17 -1.24
C GLU A 236 -13.43 -27.06 -0.43
N PRO A 237 -13.65 -27.25 0.88
CA PRO A 237 -12.78 -28.10 1.68
C PRO A 237 -12.86 -29.53 1.13
N GLU A 238 -11.73 -30.05 0.63
CA GLU A 238 -11.58 -31.48 0.42
C GLU A 238 -11.58 -32.18 1.79
N ASP A 239 -12.72 -32.79 2.14
CA ASP A 239 -12.86 -33.72 3.27
C ASP A 239 -12.04 -35.00 3.00
N ASN A 240 -10.71 -34.91 3.10
CA ASN A 240 -9.82 -36.07 3.13
C ASN A 240 -9.42 -36.39 4.59
N PHE A 241 -10.42 -36.67 5.43
CA PHE A 241 -10.22 -37.40 6.67
C PHE A 241 -10.50 -38.89 6.43
N THR A 242 -9.45 -39.67 6.19
CA THR A 242 -9.54 -41.14 6.33
C THR A 242 -9.71 -41.49 7.81
N PRO A 243 -10.80 -42.14 8.23
CA PRO A 243 -10.97 -42.52 9.63
C PRO A 243 -10.03 -43.69 9.96
N VAL A 244 -9.26 -43.55 11.05
CA VAL A 244 -8.52 -44.65 11.66
C VAL A 244 -9.55 -45.63 12.25
N VAL A 245 -9.59 -46.85 11.71
CA VAL A 245 -10.43 -47.94 12.22
C VAL A 245 -9.89 -48.40 13.57
N VAL A 246 -10.66 -48.16 14.63
CA VAL A 246 -10.45 -48.79 15.94
C VAL A 246 -11.56 -49.81 16.15
N ASP A 247 -11.20 -51.08 16.11
CA ASP A 247 -12.07 -52.22 16.39
C ASP A 247 -12.52 -52.24 17.85
N THR A 248 -13.84 -52.36 18.11
CA THR A 248 -14.40 -52.97 19.33
C THR A 248 -15.91 -53.24 19.15
N PRO A 249 -16.53 -54.18 19.91
CA PRO A 249 -17.38 -55.23 19.34
C PRO A 249 -18.90 -54.97 19.37
N LYS A 250 -19.60 -55.70 18.48
CA LYS A 250 -21.06 -55.76 18.24
C LYS A 250 -21.95 -55.76 19.49
N ASN A 251 -22.98 -54.89 19.52
CA ASN A 251 -24.34 -55.29 19.89
C ASN A 251 -25.46 -54.27 19.53
N LYS A 252 -26.44 -54.77 18.75
CA LYS A 252 -27.90 -54.50 18.68
C LYS A 252 -28.47 -53.07 18.46
N LYS A 253 -29.20 -52.93 17.33
CA LYS A 253 -30.16 -51.86 16.96
C LYS A 253 -31.34 -51.74 17.94
N PRO A 254 -31.96 -50.54 18.04
CA PRO A 254 -33.36 -50.42 17.61
C PRO A 254 -33.75 -49.09 16.90
N GLU A 255 -34.53 -49.26 15.82
CA GLU A 255 -35.70 -48.53 15.27
C GLU A 255 -35.81 -46.98 15.17
N ASP A 256 -36.22 -46.57 13.95
CA ASP A 256 -36.60 -45.23 13.47
C ASP A 256 -37.87 -44.66 14.12
N LYS A 257 -37.84 -43.37 14.47
CA LYS A 257 -39.04 -42.52 14.61
C LYS A 257 -38.81 -41.14 13.98
N PRO A 258 -39.74 -40.62 13.14
CA PRO A 258 -39.57 -39.36 12.43
C PRO A 258 -39.86 -38.13 13.30
N VAL A 259 -39.06 -37.06 13.15
CA VAL A 259 -39.25 -35.76 13.81
C VAL A 259 -40.06 -34.81 12.89
N PRO A 260 -41.06 -34.04 13.39
CA PRO A 260 -41.97 -33.25 12.55
C PRO A 260 -41.39 -31.90 12.08
N LYS A 261 -41.80 -31.47 10.87
CA LYS A 261 -41.54 -30.16 10.26
C LYS A 261 -42.13 -29.00 11.08
N ALA A 262 -41.32 -28.00 11.43
CA ALA A 262 -41.78 -26.75 12.02
C ALA A 262 -42.38 -25.83 10.95
N GLN A 263 -43.64 -25.44 11.14
CA GLN A 263 -44.35 -24.40 10.37
C GLN A 263 -44.11 -23.03 11.00
N MET A 264 -43.75 -22.04 10.18
CA MET A 264 -43.74 -20.62 10.55
C MET A 264 -45.18 -20.13 10.77
N LYS A 265 -45.43 -19.46 11.91
CA LYS A 265 -46.64 -18.66 12.14
C LYS A 265 -46.25 -17.18 12.27
N ALA A 266 -46.94 -16.33 11.52
CA ALA A 266 -46.92 -14.88 11.63
C ALA A 266 -47.56 -14.41 12.95
N VAL A 267 -47.09 -13.28 13.50
CA VAL A 267 -47.79 -12.53 14.54
C VAL A 267 -47.73 -11.03 14.22
N ASP A 268 -48.92 -10.45 14.20
CA ASP A 268 -49.29 -9.08 13.87
C ASP A 268 -48.86 -8.00 14.88
N ASP A 269 -48.81 -6.79 14.34
CA ASP A 269 -48.75 -5.45 14.96
C ASP A 269 -49.60 -5.24 16.22
N LYS A 270 -48.99 -4.65 17.27
CA LYS A 270 -49.43 -3.38 17.90
C LYS A 270 -48.61 -3.00 19.14
N LYS A 271 -48.27 -1.70 19.22
CA LYS A 271 -47.81 -0.88 20.36
C LYS A 271 -46.29 -0.76 20.62
N ASN A 272 -45.66 0.27 20.05
CA ASN A 272 -45.18 1.47 20.77
C ASN A 272 -44.22 2.29 19.88
N GLN A 273 -44.71 3.39 19.32
CA GLN A 273 -43.89 4.43 18.70
C GLN A 273 -43.43 5.46 19.75
N PRO A 274 -42.17 5.93 19.68
CA PRO A 274 -41.81 7.29 20.11
C PRO A 274 -41.72 8.25 18.91
N LYS A 275 -42.30 9.44 19.08
CA LYS A 275 -42.44 10.55 18.12
C LYS A 275 -41.10 11.22 17.70
N PRO A 276 -41.08 11.94 16.56
CA PRO A 276 -39.87 12.51 15.96
C PRO A 276 -39.44 13.83 16.63
N LYS A 277 -38.13 14.05 16.76
CA LYS A 277 -37.55 15.34 17.18
C LYS A 277 -37.36 16.27 15.97
N THR A 278 -37.87 17.48 16.11
CA THR A 278 -37.82 18.64 15.22
C THR A 278 -36.44 19.31 15.17
N LYS A 279 -36.15 19.96 14.03
CA LYS A 279 -35.03 20.89 13.77
C LYS A 279 -35.13 22.18 14.60
N SER A 280 -33.99 22.74 15.00
CA SER A 280 -33.72 24.19 15.17
C SER A 280 -32.20 24.38 14.98
N ASP A 281 -31.78 25.11 13.94
CA ASP A 281 -31.36 26.52 13.95
C ASP A 281 -30.01 26.78 14.65
N ASN A 282 -29.10 27.31 13.82
CA ASN A 282 -27.89 28.11 14.06
C ASN A 282 -27.37 28.29 15.49
N ASP A 283 -26.07 28.04 15.65
CA ASP A 283 -25.16 28.99 16.30
C ASP A 283 -23.73 28.79 15.75
N TYR A 284 -22.99 29.91 15.73
CA TYR A 284 -21.69 30.22 15.14
C TYR A 284 -20.59 29.15 15.16
#